data_AF-A0A8T1SZG3-F1
#
_entry.id   AF-A0A8T1SZG3-F1
#
_cell.length_a   1.000
_cell.length_b   1.000
_cell.length_c   1.000
_cell.angle_alpha   90.00
_cell.angle_beta   90.00
_cell.angle_gamma   90.00
#
_symmetry.space_group_name_H-M   'P 1'
#
loop_
_entity.id
_entity.type
_entity.pdbx_description
1 polymer ?
#
loop_
_entity_poly.entity_id
_entity_poly.type
_entity_poly.pdbx_seq_one_letter_code
_entity_poly.pdbx_strand_id
1 'polypeptide(L)'
;MDEFYKISSTERVQQLEKELTVQLAELKTEIEDNGVLQGTPDRAYSSVPIPKDASYFRKEREVILKKGLQVAEAKPLVVQADVMQRELESCLRREHTAESLPLLLHQFFTDRITHLVQSRYLHMLRWKRFCRHSSVIEQLYPLYQKQMGHIMQEYNDAVQRAARLSAARLNFLTGKKNPVNIVTQEDLVIYMQWLVCHLHSLKAIH
;
A
#
# COMPACT_ATOMS: atom_id res chain seq x y z
N MET A 1 -37.60 -33.75 -29.75
CA MET A 1 -37.44 -32.60 -30.67
C MET A 1 -36.68 -31.56 -29.90
N ASP A 2 -35.34 -31.60 -29.98
CA ASP A 2 -34.47 -30.59 -29.39
C ASP A 2 -33.37 -30.32 -30.43
N GLU A 3 -33.80 -29.75 -31.56
CA GLU A 3 -32.90 -29.24 -32.58
C GLU A 3 -32.36 -27.90 -32.07
N PHE A 4 -31.18 -27.94 -31.46
CA PHE A 4 -30.39 -26.75 -31.22
C PHE A 4 -30.22 -26.02 -32.56
N TYR A 5 -30.68 -24.76 -32.58
CA TYR A 5 -30.53 -23.84 -33.70
C TYR A 5 -29.06 -23.79 -34.16
N LYS A 6 -28.74 -24.49 -35.26
CA LYS A 6 -27.44 -24.37 -35.93
C LYS A 6 -27.42 -23.03 -36.66
N ILE A 7 -26.82 -22.03 -36.02
CA ILE A 7 -26.48 -20.76 -36.66
C ILE A 7 -25.64 -21.13 -37.90
N SER A 8 -26.12 -20.78 -39.09
CA SER A 8 -25.39 -20.98 -40.33
C SER A 8 -24.16 -20.07 -40.32
N SER A 9 -23.03 -20.58 -39.86
CA SER A 9 -21.76 -19.86 -39.88
C SER A 9 -21.17 -19.99 -41.28
N THR A 10 -20.92 -18.85 -41.92
CA THR A 10 -20.21 -18.81 -43.20
C THR A 10 -18.78 -19.32 -42.98
N GLU A 11 -18.14 -19.90 -44.01
CA GLU A 11 -16.77 -20.42 -43.91
C GLU A 11 -15.78 -19.39 -43.34
N ARG A 12 -16.01 -18.11 -43.64
CA ARG A 12 -15.24 -16.98 -43.10
C ARG A 12 -15.40 -16.84 -41.58
N VAL A 13 -16.59 -17.05 -41.04
CA VAL A 13 -16.82 -17.02 -39.58
C VAL A 13 -16.10 -18.19 -38.91
N GLN A 14 -16.15 -19.38 -39.51
CA GLN A 14 -15.44 -20.55 -38.97
C GLN A 14 -13.92 -20.39 -39.01
N GLN A 15 -13.38 -19.71 -40.03
CA GLN A 15 -11.95 -19.37 -40.11
C GLN A 15 -11.57 -18.38 -39.01
N LEU A 16 -12.38 -17.33 -38.80
CA LEU A 16 -12.15 -16.35 -37.74
C LEU A 16 -12.28 -16.96 -36.34
N GLU A 17 -13.22 -17.89 -36.13
CA GLU A 17 -13.35 -18.63 -34.87
C GLU A 17 -12.12 -19.48 -34.61
N LYS A 18 -11.59 -20.19 -35.63
CA LYS A 18 -10.35 -20.96 -35.51
C LYS A 18 -9.17 -20.06 -35.19
N GLU A 19 -9.03 -18.94 -35.89
CA GLU A 19 -7.95 -17.97 -35.63
C GLU A 19 -8.04 -17.41 -34.20
N LEU A 20 -9.24 -17.06 -33.74
CA LEU A 20 -9.48 -16.60 -32.37
C LEU A 20 -9.11 -17.68 -31.34
N THR A 21 -9.43 -18.96 -31.60
CA THR A 21 -9.05 -20.04 -30.68
C THR A 21 -7.54 -20.21 -30.58
N VAL A 22 -6.80 -20.01 -31.66
CA VAL A 22 -5.33 -20.05 -31.65
C VAL A 22 -4.78 -18.87 -30.85
N GLN A 23 -5.25 -17.65 -31.11
CA GLN A 23 -4.82 -16.45 -30.39
C GLN A 23 -5.11 -16.54 -28.89
N LEU A 24 -6.26 -17.11 -28.49
CA LEU A 24 -6.60 -17.33 -27.08
C LEU A 24 -5.70 -18.38 -26.42
N ALA A 25 -5.30 -19.42 -27.15
CA ALA A 25 -4.37 -20.43 -26.65
C ALA A 25 -2.96 -19.84 -26.46
N GLU A 26 -2.48 -19.07 -27.43
CA GLU A 26 -1.18 -18.38 -27.37
C GLU A 26 -1.13 -17.38 -26.19
N LEU A 27 -2.18 -16.57 -26.03
CA LEU A 27 -2.27 -15.62 -24.93
C LEU A 27 -2.30 -16.34 -23.57
N LYS A 28 -2.99 -17.48 -23.49
CA LYS A 28 -3.03 -18.30 -22.28
C LYS A 28 -1.64 -18.86 -21.94
N THR A 29 -0.91 -19.38 -22.93
CA THR A 29 0.46 -19.87 -22.72
C THR A 29 1.40 -18.74 -22.32
N GLU A 30 1.27 -17.56 -22.92
CA GLU A 30 2.08 -16.38 -22.56
C GLU A 30 1.80 -15.89 -21.13
N ILE A 31 0.54 -15.96 -20.69
CA ILE A 31 0.14 -15.68 -19.30
C ILE A 31 0.77 -16.68 -18.32
N GLU A 32 0.76 -17.96 -18.68
CA GLU A 32 1.31 -19.04 -17.85
C GLU A 32 2.84 -18.96 -17.77
N ASP A 33 3.53 -18.70 -18.89
CA ASP A 33 4.99 -18.60 -19.00
C ASP A 33 5.56 -17.33 -18.34
N ASN A 34 4.80 -16.22 -18.32
CA ASN A 34 5.20 -15.00 -17.61
C ASN A 34 5.10 -15.12 -16.06
N GLY A 35 4.88 -16.33 -15.52
CA GLY A 35 4.87 -16.59 -14.08
C GLY A 35 3.70 -15.95 -13.34
N VAL A 36 2.66 -15.49 -14.04
CA VAL A 36 1.50 -14.78 -13.47
C VAL A 36 0.71 -15.67 -12.49
N LEU A 37 0.84 -16.99 -12.59
CA LEU A 37 0.18 -17.97 -11.71
C LEU A 37 1.04 -18.48 -10.54
N GLN A 38 2.35 -18.22 -10.51
CA GLN A 38 3.22 -18.64 -9.40
C GLN A 38 3.54 -17.44 -8.49
N GLY A 39 2.63 -17.15 -7.55
CA GLY A 39 3.05 -16.60 -6.25
C GLY A 39 2.54 -15.21 -5.84
N THR A 40 1.64 -14.55 -6.56
CA THR A 40 0.98 -13.34 -6.05
C THR A 40 -0.54 -13.42 -6.22
N PRO A 41 -1.33 -13.56 -5.14
CA PRO A 41 -2.79 -13.63 -5.22
C PRO A 41 -3.48 -12.29 -5.57
N ASP A 42 -2.72 -11.21 -5.78
CA ASP A 42 -3.25 -9.84 -5.92
C ASP A 42 -3.14 -9.23 -7.33
N ARG A 43 -2.65 -9.95 -8.35
CA ARG A 43 -2.59 -9.39 -9.71
C ARG A 43 -3.88 -9.70 -10.47
N ALA A 44 -4.95 -9.00 -10.08
CA ALA A 44 -6.15 -8.95 -10.90
C ALA A 44 -5.81 -8.37 -12.28
N TYR A 45 -6.35 -8.94 -13.36
CA TYR A 45 -6.39 -8.35 -14.71
C TYR A 45 -7.18 -7.03 -14.79
N SER A 46 -7.56 -6.50 -13.63
CA SER A 46 -8.35 -5.31 -13.41
C SER A 46 -7.51 -4.32 -12.62
N SER A 47 -7.62 -3.04 -12.97
CA SER A 47 -7.08 -1.93 -12.17
C SER A 47 -7.74 -1.84 -10.78
N VAL A 48 -8.81 -2.60 -10.55
CA VAL A 48 -9.53 -2.67 -9.28
C VAL A 48 -9.07 -3.91 -8.50
N PRO A 49 -8.52 -3.75 -7.28
CA PRO A 49 -8.15 -4.87 -6.43
C PRO A 49 -9.39 -5.70 -6.07
N ILE A 50 -9.20 -7.01 -5.90
CA ILE A 50 -10.29 -7.92 -5.51
C ILE A 50 -10.86 -7.44 -4.17
N PRO A 51 -12.20 -7.24 -4.08
CA PRO A 51 -12.83 -6.86 -2.82
C PRO A 51 -12.51 -7.87 -1.71
N LYS A 52 -12.08 -7.37 -0.56
CA LYS A 52 -11.82 -8.21 0.62
C LYS A 52 -13.13 -8.80 1.13
N ASP A 53 -13.04 -9.96 1.76
CA ASP A 53 -14.21 -10.68 2.25
C ASP A 53 -14.79 -10.04 3.53
N ALA A 54 -16.01 -10.43 3.88
CA ALA A 54 -16.66 -9.91 5.08
C ALA A 54 -15.90 -10.24 6.38
N SER A 55 -15.14 -11.35 6.40
CA SER A 55 -14.37 -11.77 7.58
C SER A 55 -13.19 -10.82 7.84
N TYR A 56 -12.51 -10.34 6.81
CA TYR A 56 -11.47 -9.32 6.91
C TYR A 56 -11.97 -8.06 7.61
N PHE A 57 -13.09 -7.50 7.13
CA PHE A 57 -13.65 -6.27 7.69
C PHE A 57 -14.19 -6.45 9.12
N ARG A 58 -14.69 -7.65 9.46
CA ARG A 58 -15.06 -7.97 10.85
C ARG A 58 -13.85 -7.93 11.76
N LYS A 59 -12.74 -8.55 11.35
CA LYS A 59 -11.48 -8.55 12.13
C LYS A 59 -10.88 -7.15 12.26
N GLU A 60 -10.85 -6.35 11.19
CA GLU A 60 -10.43 -4.94 11.28
C GLU A 60 -11.25 -4.17 12.31
N ARG A 61 -12.57 -4.33 12.26
CA ARG A 61 -13.49 -3.63 13.16
C ARG A 61 -13.31 -4.07 14.61
N GLU A 62 -13.12 -5.37 14.84
CA GLU A 62 -12.83 -5.90 16.17
C GLU A 62 -11.56 -5.30 16.77
N VAL A 63 -10.49 -5.18 15.98
CA VAL A 63 -9.23 -4.55 16.42
C VAL A 63 -9.44 -3.08 16.79
N ILE A 64 -10.16 -2.33 15.95
CA ILE A 64 -10.45 -0.91 16.20
C ILE A 64 -11.32 -0.74 17.45
N LEU A 65 -12.36 -1.55 17.60
CA LEU A 65 -13.25 -1.52 18.78
C LEU A 65 -12.48 -1.87 20.05
N LYS A 66 -11.66 -2.93 20.04
CA LYS A 66 -10.79 -3.27 21.17
C LYS A 66 -9.87 -2.10 21.54
N LYS A 67 -9.28 -1.42 20.57
CA LYS A 67 -8.44 -0.23 20.82
C LYS A 67 -9.25 0.93 21.43
N GLY A 68 -10.46 1.17 20.94
CA GLY A 68 -11.34 2.23 21.47
C GLY A 68 -11.90 1.93 22.87
N LEU A 69 -12.16 0.65 23.18
CA LEU A 69 -12.70 0.20 24.47
C LEU A 69 -11.68 0.22 25.61
N GLN A 70 -10.37 0.34 25.31
CA GLN A 70 -9.31 0.44 26.33
C GLN A 70 -9.42 1.65 27.26
N VAL A 71 -10.30 2.61 26.98
CA VAL A 71 -10.41 3.89 27.73
C VAL A 71 -11.57 3.89 28.76
N ALA A 72 -12.41 2.84 28.82
CA ALA A 72 -13.64 2.86 29.62
C ALA A 72 -13.54 2.21 31.01
N GLU A 73 -12.46 1.52 31.35
CA GLU A 73 -12.32 0.87 32.66
C GLU A 73 -11.59 1.76 33.67
N ALA A 74 -12.01 1.70 34.94
CA ALA A 74 -11.23 2.30 36.03
C ALA A 74 -9.83 1.68 36.01
N LYS A 75 -8.78 2.52 35.98
CA LYS A 75 -7.40 2.03 35.98
C LYS A 75 -7.21 1.05 37.15
N PRO A 76 -6.80 -0.20 36.90
CA PRO A 76 -6.49 -1.15 37.96
C PRO A 76 -5.46 -0.55 38.91
N LEU A 77 -5.48 -0.94 40.18
CA LEU A 77 -4.42 -0.56 41.12
C LEU A 77 -3.07 -1.01 40.56
N VAL A 78 -2.23 -0.04 40.22
CA VAL A 78 -0.95 -0.28 39.56
C VAL A 78 0.13 -0.41 40.63
N VAL A 79 0.67 -1.62 40.80
CA VAL A 79 1.84 -1.84 41.67
C VAL A 79 3.06 -1.20 41.01
N GLN A 80 3.70 -0.25 41.70
CA GLN A 80 4.85 0.49 41.19
C GLN A 80 6.02 -0.42 40.79
N ALA A 81 6.29 -1.47 41.56
CA ALA A 81 7.32 -2.46 41.23
C ALA A 81 7.07 -3.14 39.88
N ASP A 82 5.83 -3.55 39.61
CA ASP A 82 5.44 -4.20 38.36
C ASP A 82 5.48 -3.25 37.16
N VAL A 83 5.28 -1.94 37.38
CA VAL A 83 5.51 -0.94 36.33
C VAL A 83 6.99 -0.81 36.05
N MET A 84 7.80 -0.63 37.10
CA MET A 84 9.23 -0.43 36.96
C MET A 84 9.90 -1.65 36.31
N GLN A 85 9.46 -2.86 36.64
CA GLN A 85 9.90 -4.08 35.98
C GLN A 85 9.46 -4.13 34.50
N ARG A 86 8.21 -3.76 34.18
CA ARG A 86 7.74 -3.72 32.79
C ARG A 86 8.46 -2.69 31.94
N GLU A 87 8.75 -1.51 32.49
CA GLU A 87 9.53 -0.47 31.82
C GLU A 87 10.96 -0.95 31.56
N LEU A 88 11.62 -1.55 32.57
CA LEU A 88 12.95 -2.16 32.41
C LEU A 88 12.95 -3.25 31.32
N GLU A 89 11.99 -4.16 31.37
CA GLU A 89 11.83 -5.21 30.34
C GLU A 89 11.56 -4.60 28.96
N SER A 90 10.80 -3.50 28.87
CA SER A 90 10.53 -2.78 27.63
C SER A 90 11.81 -2.15 27.06
N CYS A 91 12.62 -1.50 27.90
CA CYS A 91 13.92 -0.92 27.50
C CYS A 91 14.92 -1.99 27.03
N LEU A 92 14.83 -3.20 27.59
CA LEU A 92 15.69 -4.34 27.21
C LEU A 92 15.18 -5.07 25.96
N ARG A 93 13.91 -4.89 25.58
CA ARG A 93 13.33 -5.49 24.38
C ARG A 93 13.65 -4.62 23.16
N ARG A 94 13.89 -5.28 22.02
CA ARG A 94 14.01 -4.57 20.75
C ARG A 94 12.63 -4.06 20.34
N GLU A 95 12.49 -2.75 20.19
CA GLU A 95 11.24 -2.10 19.75
C GLU A 95 10.76 -2.61 18.39
N HIS A 96 11.69 -3.06 17.54
CA HIS A 96 11.40 -3.61 16.23
C HIS A 96 12.02 -5.00 16.07
N THR A 97 11.16 -5.98 15.77
CA THR A 97 11.53 -7.36 15.43
C THR A 97 11.38 -7.59 13.93
N ALA A 98 11.95 -8.68 13.42
CA ALA A 98 11.78 -9.07 12.02
C ALA A 98 10.29 -9.28 11.63
N GLU A 99 9.45 -9.63 12.61
CA GLU A 99 8.01 -9.83 12.40
C GLU A 99 7.22 -8.50 12.38
N SER A 100 7.63 -7.51 13.17
CA SER A 100 6.97 -6.20 13.25
C SER A 100 7.41 -5.23 12.15
N LEU A 101 8.61 -5.43 11.60
CA LEU A 101 9.21 -4.53 10.60
C LEU A 101 8.35 -4.35 9.32
N PRO A 102 7.77 -5.40 8.72
CA PRO A 102 6.89 -5.24 7.56
C PRO A 102 5.63 -4.41 7.87
N LEU A 103 5.07 -4.53 9.07
CA LEU A 103 3.90 -3.76 9.50
C LEU A 103 4.24 -2.29 9.73
N LEU A 104 5.41 -2.02 10.33
CA LEU A 104 5.92 -0.67 10.52
C LEU A 104 6.13 0.04 9.17
N LEU A 105 6.78 -0.63 8.22
CA LEU A 105 7.02 -0.07 6.89
C LEU A 105 5.71 0.11 6.12
N HIS A 106 4.79 -0.85 6.20
CA HIS A 106 3.46 -0.69 5.60
C HIS A 106 2.77 0.57 6.13
N GLN A 107 2.74 0.74 7.46
CA GLN A 107 2.16 1.92 8.10
C GLN A 107 2.84 3.22 7.63
N PHE A 108 4.17 3.24 7.61
CA PHE A 108 4.95 4.37 7.15
C PHE A 108 4.57 4.79 5.72
N PHE A 109 4.51 3.84 4.77
CA PHE A 109 4.16 4.17 3.39
C PHE A 109 2.69 4.59 3.26
N THR A 110 1.75 3.99 4.01
CA THR A 110 0.35 4.44 4.01
C THR A 110 0.19 5.87 4.55
N ASP A 111 0.94 6.24 5.58
CA ASP A 111 0.94 7.60 6.11
C ASP A 111 1.60 8.57 5.13
N ARG A 112 2.71 8.14 4.50
CA ARG A 112 3.41 8.92 3.47
C ARG A 112 2.51 9.22 2.27
N ILE A 113 1.69 8.28 1.81
CA ILE A 113 0.70 8.51 0.74
C ILE A 113 -0.22 9.67 1.12
N THR A 114 -0.75 9.66 2.34
CA THR A 114 -1.64 10.72 2.83
C THR A 114 -0.94 12.07 2.86
N HIS A 115 0.29 12.13 3.38
CA HIS A 115 1.11 13.34 3.39
C HIS A 115 1.41 13.87 1.99
N LEU A 116 1.70 13.00 1.01
CA LEU A 116 1.99 13.39 -0.37
C LEU A 116 0.75 13.94 -1.08
N VAL A 117 -0.42 13.33 -0.86
CA VAL A 117 -1.70 13.85 -1.38
C VAL A 117 -2.00 15.24 -0.82
N GLN A 118 -1.83 15.42 0.49
CA GLN A 118 -2.01 16.72 1.14
C GLN A 118 -1.01 17.76 0.60
N SER A 119 0.27 17.38 0.48
CA SER A 119 1.31 18.25 -0.08
C SER A 119 0.99 18.69 -1.50
N ARG A 120 0.63 17.75 -2.39
CA ARG A 120 0.18 18.04 -3.76
C ARG A 120 -0.98 19.03 -3.77
N TYR A 121 -1.99 18.80 -2.94
CA TYR A 121 -3.15 19.67 -2.86
C TYR A 121 -2.78 21.09 -2.40
N LEU A 122 -1.94 21.21 -1.36
CA LEU A 122 -1.45 22.50 -0.87
C LEU A 122 -0.62 23.25 -1.93
N HIS A 123 0.25 22.55 -2.66
CA HIS A 123 1.00 23.13 -3.77
C HIS A 123 0.09 23.64 -4.88
N MET A 124 -0.92 22.86 -5.27
CA MET A 124 -1.93 23.27 -6.26
C MET A 124 -2.71 24.51 -5.79
N LEU A 125 -3.13 24.58 -4.52
CA LEU A 125 -3.84 25.74 -3.97
C LEU A 125 -2.95 26.99 -3.95
N ARG A 126 -1.69 26.84 -3.53
CA ARG A 126 -0.71 27.94 -3.53
C ARG A 126 -0.47 28.46 -4.94
N TRP A 127 -0.31 27.56 -5.92
CA TRP A 127 -0.18 27.91 -7.33
C TRP A 127 -1.39 28.71 -7.82
N LYS A 128 -2.61 28.22 -7.58
CA LYS A 128 -3.86 28.92 -7.95
C LYS A 128 -3.96 30.34 -7.36
N ARG A 129 -3.47 30.56 -6.14
CA ARG A 129 -3.49 31.88 -5.48
C ARG A 129 -2.41 32.84 -6.00
N PHE A 130 -1.30 32.31 -6.48
CA PHE A 130 -0.14 33.10 -6.91
C PHE A 130 -0.28 33.69 -8.31
N CYS A 131 -1.22 33.18 -9.13
CA CYS A 131 -1.45 33.61 -10.50
C CYS A 131 -2.01 35.05 -10.64
N ARG A 132 -1.18 36.06 -10.35
CA ARG A 132 -1.55 37.50 -10.45
C ARG A 132 -1.03 38.18 -11.72
N HIS A 133 0.14 37.80 -12.23
CA HIS A 133 0.76 38.41 -13.42
C HIS A 133 1.33 37.34 -14.38
N SER A 134 1.03 37.45 -15.68
CA SER A 134 1.38 36.44 -16.71
C SER A 134 2.88 36.15 -16.81
N SER A 135 3.72 37.19 -16.74
CA SER A 135 5.18 37.06 -16.87
C SER A 135 5.84 36.27 -15.74
N VAL A 136 5.35 36.40 -14.50
CA VAL A 136 5.87 35.65 -13.35
C VAL A 136 5.39 34.20 -13.38
N ILE A 137 4.17 33.96 -13.88
CA ILE A 137 3.61 32.62 -14.05
C ILE A 137 4.46 31.84 -15.05
N GLU A 138 4.80 32.43 -16.20
CA GLU A 138 5.62 31.78 -17.23
C GLU A 138 7.01 31.38 -16.71
N GLN A 139 7.63 32.21 -15.86
CA GLN A 139 8.94 31.92 -15.28
C GLN A 139 8.89 30.80 -14.22
N LEU A 140 7.87 30.79 -13.36
CA LEU A 140 7.80 29.85 -12.23
C LEU A 140 7.06 28.54 -12.56
N TYR A 141 6.30 28.48 -13.65
CA TYR A 141 5.54 27.29 -14.03
C TYR A 141 6.40 26.05 -14.24
N PRO A 142 7.58 26.11 -14.90
CA PRO A 142 8.46 24.95 -15.01
C PRO A 142 8.92 24.42 -13.64
N LEU A 143 9.18 25.30 -12.69
CA LEU A 143 9.57 24.92 -11.32
C LEU A 143 8.42 24.23 -10.59
N TYR A 144 7.20 24.78 -10.71
CA TYR A 144 6.00 24.15 -10.15
C TYR A 144 5.75 22.77 -10.76
N GLN A 145 5.84 22.63 -12.09
CA GLN A 145 5.68 21.35 -12.77
C GLN A 145 6.73 20.33 -12.30
N LYS A 146 8.00 20.74 -12.18
CA LYS A 146 9.07 19.88 -11.67
C LYS A 146 8.77 19.40 -10.24
N GLN A 147 8.37 20.31 -9.35
CA GLN A 147 8.01 19.95 -7.98
C GLN A 147 6.82 18.99 -7.92
N MET A 148 5.79 19.24 -8.74
CA MET A 148 4.62 18.37 -8.84
C MET A 148 4.99 16.98 -9.39
N GLY A 149 5.90 16.93 -10.35
CA GLY A 149 6.46 15.69 -10.90
C GLY A 149 7.14 14.85 -9.83
N HIS A 150 7.99 15.46 -9.00
CA HIS A 150 8.65 14.77 -7.88
C HIS A 150 7.65 14.23 -6.86
N ILE A 151 6.64 15.03 -6.46
CA ILE A 151 5.60 14.58 -5.52
C ILE A 151 4.82 13.39 -6.09
N MET A 152 4.48 13.43 -7.38
CA MET A 152 3.76 12.32 -8.03
C MET A 152 4.61 11.07 -8.18
N GLN A 153 5.91 11.21 -8.47
CA GLN A 153 6.83 10.09 -8.54
C GLN A 153 6.95 9.40 -7.18
N GLU A 154 7.16 10.17 -6.10
CA GLU A 154 7.19 9.64 -4.73
C GLU A 154 5.85 9.01 -4.33
N TYR A 155 4.73 9.60 -4.75
CA TYR A 155 3.40 9.05 -4.47
C TYR A 155 3.23 7.67 -5.11
N ASN A 156 3.61 7.53 -6.38
CA ASN A 156 3.50 6.25 -7.09
C ASN A 156 4.40 5.18 -6.45
N ASP A 157 5.63 5.54 -6.08
CA ASP A 157 6.55 4.64 -5.36
C ASP A 157 5.96 4.22 -4.00
N ALA A 158 5.45 5.16 -3.20
CA ALA A 158 4.83 4.87 -1.91
C ALA A 158 3.59 3.97 -2.05
N VAL A 159 2.75 4.18 -3.07
CA VAL A 159 1.59 3.33 -3.37
C VAL A 159 2.04 1.90 -3.72
N GLN A 160 3.04 1.74 -4.58
CA GLN A 160 3.55 0.42 -4.97
C GLN A 160 4.14 -0.33 -3.77
N ARG A 161 4.93 0.35 -2.94
CA ARG A 161 5.51 -0.24 -1.72
C ARG A 161 4.44 -0.60 -0.69
N ALA A 162 3.47 0.29 -0.45
CA ALA A 162 2.35 0.01 0.46
C ALA A 162 1.52 -1.18 -0.02
N ALA A 163 1.23 -1.26 -1.33
CA ALA A 163 0.49 -2.38 -1.91
C ALA A 163 1.21 -3.71 -1.69
N ARG A 164 2.52 -3.78 -1.97
CA ARG A 164 3.33 -4.98 -1.71
C ARG A 164 3.34 -5.36 -0.23
N LEU A 165 3.56 -4.38 0.65
CA LEU A 165 3.63 -4.61 2.10
C LEU A 165 2.26 -4.89 2.73
N SER A 166 1.15 -4.67 2.01
CA SER A 166 -0.21 -4.91 2.51
C SER A 166 -0.47 -6.39 2.83
N ALA A 167 0.25 -7.30 2.18
CA ALA A 167 0.24 -8.73 2.51
C ALA A 167 0.69 -8.97 3.97
N ALA A 168 1.58 -8.14 4.53
CA ALA A 168 1.96 -8.24 5.94
C ALA A 168 0.77 -7.97 6.88
N ARG A 169 -0.07 -7.00 6.52
CA ARG A 169 -1.28 -6.67 7.27
C ARG A 169 -2.32 -7.79 7.18
N LEU A 170 -2.46 -8.40 6.00
CA LEU A 170 -3.35 -9.55 5.81
C LEU A 170 -2.90 -10.76 6.63
N ASN A 171 -1.61 -11.07 6.58
CA ASN A 171 -1.02 -12.18 7.34
C ASN A 171 -1.19 -11.97 8.85
N PHE A 172 -0.94 -10.76 9.34
CA PHE A 172 -1.19 -10.40 10.73
C PHE A 172 -2.65 -10.66 11.15
N LEU A 173 -3.63 -10.21 10.35
CA LEU A 173 -5.05 -10.43 10.64
C LEU A 173 -5.50 -11.90 10.52
N THR A 174 -4.79 -12.70 9.74
CA THR A 174 -5.09 -14.13 9.53
C THR A 174 -4.24 -15.06 10.40
N GLY A 175 -3.31 -14.54 11.20
CA GLY A 175 -2.40 -15.32 12.04
C GLY A 175 -1.32 -16.07 11.24
N LYS A 176 -1.07 -15.67 9.99
CA LYS A 176 -0.05 -16.27 9.12
C LYS A 176 1.29 -15.56 9.30
N LYS A 177 2.39 -16.30 9.13
CA LYS A 177 3.74 -15.71 9.15
C LYS A 177 4.03 -14.95 7.85
N ASN A 178 4.80 -13.87 7.96
CA ASN A 178 5.24 -13.11 6.81
C ASN A 178 6.37 -13.83 6.07
N PRO A 179 6.38 -13.80 4.72
CA PRO A 179 7.52 -14.28 3.96
C PRO A 179 8.73 -13.36 4.19
N VAL A 180 9.93 -13.97 4.29
CA VAL A 180 11.19 -13.27 4.60
C VAL A 180 11.52 -12.17 3.58
N ASN A 181 11.07 -12.32 2.33
CA ASN A 181 11.40 -11.43 1.22
C ASN A 181 10.37 -10.30 0.98
N ILE A 182 9.41 -10.09 1.89
CA ILE A 182 8.38 -9.06 1.68
C ILE A 182 8.94 -7.64 1.77
N VAL A 183 10.03 -7.44 2.51
CA VAL A 183 10.72 -6.15 2.69
C VAL A 183 11.97 -6.13 1.82
N THR A 184 12.22 -5.02 1.13
CA THR A 184 13.46 -4.80 0.39
C THR A 184 14.42 -3.90 1.17
N GLN A 185 15.72 -3.97 0.85
CA GLN A 185 16.72 -3.10 1.46
C GLN A 185 16.40 -1.60 1.25
N GLU A 186 15.86 -1.24 0.08
CA GLU A 186 15.46 0.13 -0.20
C GLU A 186 14.39 0.65 0.75
N ASP A 187 13.41 -0.18 1.14
CA ASP A 187 12.37 0.24 2.08
C ASP A 187 12.98 0.69 3.40
N LEU A 188 14.00 -0.05 3.87
CA LEU A 188 14.73 0.25 5.09
C LEU A 188 15.55 1.52 4.95
N VAL A 189 16.23 1.71 3.81
CA VAL A 189 17.01 2.93 3.57
C VAL A 189 16.12 4.16 3.59
N ILE A 190 14.97 4.11 2.90
CA ILE A 190 14.01 5.23 2.86
C ILE A 190 13.48 5.52 4.27
N TYR A 191 13.05 4.47 4.99
CA TYR A 191 12.53 4.64 6.35
C TYR A 191 13.60 5.19 7.30
N MET A 192 14.83 4.68 7.25
CA MET A 192 15.93 5.15 8.11
C MET A 192 16.32 6.58 7.80
N GLN A 193 16.36 6.98 6.52
CA GLN A 193 16.58 8.38 6.14
C GLN A 193 15.49 9.29 6.70
N TRP A 194 14.23 8.90 6.56
CA TRP A 194 13.12 9.63 7.15
C TRP A 194 13.24 9.71 8.68
N LEU A 195 13.52 8.59 9.34
CA LEU A 195 13.63 8.51 10.80
C LEU A 195 14.75 9.42 11.31
N VAL A 196 15.91 9.40 10.66
CA VAL A 196 17.03 10.30 10.98
C VAL A 196 16.60 11.75 10.83
N CYS A 197 15.99 12.14 9.70
CA CYS A 197 15.51 13.51 9.50
C CYS A 197 14.45 13.91 10.53
N HIS A 198 13.53 13.00 10.87
CA HIS A 198 12.48 13.22 11.85
C HIS A 198 13.07 13.45 13.25
N LEU A 199 13.98 12.58 13.70
CA LEU A 199 14.66 12.73 14.97
C LEU A 199 15.51 14.01 15.04
N HIS A 200 16.14 14.40 13.93
CA HIS A 200 16.86 15.67 13.88
C HIS A 200 15.94 16.88 13.99
N SER A 201 14.74 16.83 13.38
CA SER A 201 13.75 17.91 13.53
C SER A 201 13.19 18.01 14.95
N LEU A 202 13.24 16.92 15.72
CA LEU A 202 12.81 16.86 17.11
C LEU A 202 13.91 17.30 18.10
N LYS A 203 15.16 17.57 17.68
CA LYS A 203 16.28 18.01 18.56
C LYS A 203 16.10 19.40 19.20
N ALA A 204 14.87 19.88 19.37
CA ALA A 204 14.50 20.82 20.43
C ALA A 204 14.04 20.07 21.70
N ILE A 205 14.76 19.01 22.09
CA ILE A 205 14.59 18.35 23.39
C ILE A 205 15.74 18.85 24.26
N HIS A 206 15.38 19.73 25.20
CA HIS A 206 16.23 20.27 26.26
C HIS A 206 16.78 19.19 27.18
#